data_AF-A0A382IS14-F1
#
_entry.id   AF-A0A382IS14-F1
#
_cell.length_a   1.000
_cell.length_b   1.000
_cell.length_c   1.000
_cell.angle_alpha   90.00
_cell.angle_beta   90.00
_cell.angle_gamma   90.00
#
_symmetry.space_group_name_H-M   'P 1'
#
loop_
_entity.id
_entity.type
_entity.pdbx_description
1 polymer ?
#
loop_
_entity_poly.entity_id
_entity_poly.type
_entity_poly.pdbx_seq_one_letter_code
_entity_poly.pdbx_strand_id
1 'polypeptide(L)'
;MSKSSFENRIIRAVKLDSNLYEEVEADKGALWQAMTVVVLSSIAAGIGLYKTGGFSGIITGTMASLISWYVWAYLTYFIGTKFLPEPQTQADLGELLRTIGFSSSPGLLRVFYFIPGVGVLVYLISSLWMLVAMIIAVRQALDYNSTLRAVGVCVIGYVIQIFVLVLIFSIFGGALPDAPA
;
A
#
# COMPACT_ATOMS: atom_id res chain seq x y z
N MET A 1 11.96 -25.46 -5.24
CA MET A 1 11.80 -24.70 -3.99
C MET A 1 10.42 -24.99 -3.42
N SER A 2 10.33 -25.36 -2.14
CA SER A 2 9.04 -25.37 -1.43
C SER A 2 8.45 -23.96 -1.47
N LYS A 3 7.19 -23.80 -1.89
CA LYS A 3 6.52 -22.49 -1.83
C LYS A 3 6.50 -22.04 -0.37
N SER A 4 7.01 -20.85 -0.08
CA SER A 4 6.93 -20.30 1.28
C SER A 4 5.46 -20.17 1.68
N SER A 5 5.13 -20.48 2.94
CA SER A 5 3.75 -20.35 3.41
C SER A 5 3.32 -18.88 3.39
N PHE A 6 2.01 -18.63 3.32
CA PHE A 6 1.48 -17.27 3.33
C PHE A 6 1.90 -16.49 4.59
N GLU A 7 1.92 -17.12 5.77
CA GLU A 7 2.38 -16.44 6.99
C GLU A 7 3.88 -16.09 6.90
N ASN A 8 4.70 -16.98 6.34
CA ASN A 8 6.12 -16.74 6.15
C ASN A 8 6.34 -15.51 5.25
N ARG A 9 5.57 -15.40 4.16
CA ARG A 9 5.60 -14.23 3.27
C ARG A 9 5.25 -12.95 4.01
N ILE A 10 4.19 -12.93 4.83
CA ILE A 10 3.84 -11.76 5.64
C ILE A 10 4.98 -11.39 6.59
N ILE A 11 5.54 -12.36 7.32
CA ILE A 11 6.62 -12.12 8.29
C ILE A 11 7.85 -11.55 7.58
N ARG A 12 8.21 -12.08 6.41
CA ARG A 12 9.34 -11.59 5.60
C ARG A 12 9.09 -10.18 5.08
N ALA A 13 7.86 -9.83 4.71
CA ALA A 13 7.49 -8.47 4.29
C ALA A 13 7.63 -7.49 5.46
N VAL A 14 7.17 -7.88 6.65
CA VAL A 14 7.35 -7.09 7.88
C VAL A 14 8.85 -6.91 8.18
N LYS A 15 9.66 -7.95 7.98
CA LYS A 15 11.12 -7.89 8.14
C LYS A 15 11.86 -7.13 7.03
N LEU A 16 11.15 -6.60 6.03
CA LEU A 16 11.75 -5.88 4.89
C LEU A 16 12.71 -6.75 4.07
N ASP A 17 12.46 -8.06 3.98
CA ASP A 17 13.27 -8.97 3.17
C ASP A 17 13.03 -8.69 1.68
N SER A 18 14.05 -8.17 0.99
CA SER A 18 13.97 -7.80 -0.42
C SER A 18 13.74 -9.01 -1.34
N ASN A 19 14.21 -10.20 -0.96
CA ASN A 19 14.03 -11.43 -1.73
C ASN A 19 12.57 -11.91 -1.73
N LEU A 20 11.77 -11.45 -0.76
CA LEU A 20 10.34 -11.77 -0.76
C LEU A 20 9.65 -11.10 -1.94
N TYR A 21 9.99 -9.83 -2.23
CA TYR A 21 9.32 -9.08 -3.26
C TYR A 21 9.60 -9.71 -4.64
N GLU A 22 10.84 -10.12 -4.90
CA GLU A 22 11.19 -10.92 -6.09
C GLU A 22 10.43 -12.26 -6.14
N GLU A 23 10.25 -12.93 -5.00
CA GLU A 23 9.48 -14.19 -4.94
C GLU A 23 8.01 -13.99 -5.33
N VAL A 24 7.34 -12.99 -4.76
CA VAL A 24 5.90 -12.76 -5.02
C VAL A 24 5.66 -12.12 -6.40
N GLU A 25 6.65 -11.40 -6.90
CA GLU A 25 6.73 -10.92 -8.28
C GLU A 25 6.80 -12.05 -9.30
N ALA A 26 7.54 -13.13 -9.00
CA ALA A 26 7.56 -14.31 -9.88
C ALA A 26 6.32 -15.21 -9.72
N ASP A 27 5.68 -15.22 -8.55
CA ASP A 27 4.53 -16.10 -8.26
C ASP A 27 3.18 -15.46 -8.64
N LYS A 28 2.66 -15.78 -9.83
CA LYS A 28 1.34 -15.28 -10.29
C LYS A 28 0.19 -15.64 -9.33
N GLY A 29 0.35 -16.72 -8.56
CA GLY A 29 -0.60 -17.12 -7.52
C GLY A 29 -0.58 -16.21 -6.29
N ALA A 30 0.40 -15.31 -6.13
CA ALA A 30 0.50 -14.43 -4.98
C ALA A 30 -0.47 -13.23 -5.03
N LEU A 31 -1.19 -13.00 -6.14
CA LEU A 31 -2.10 -11.85 -6.26
C LEU A 31 -3.24 -11.89 -5.25
N TRP A 32 -3.86 -13.05 -5.03
CA TRP A 32 -4.92 -13.18 -4.02
C TRP A 32 -4.36 -12.99 -2.61
N GLN A 33 -3.13 -13.44 -2.35
CA GLN A 33 -2.44 -13.25 -1.07
C GLN A 33 -2.18 -11.77 -0.80
N ALA A 34 -1.66 -11.06 -1.80
CA ALA A 34 -1.41 -9.62 -1.76
C ALA A 34 -2.71 -8.85 -1.49
N MET A 35 -3.80 -9.21 -2.17
CA MET A 35 -5.13 -8.66 -1.92
C MET A 35 -5.59 -8.91 -0.48
N THR A 36 -5.41 -10.12 0.05
CA THR A 36 -5.71 -10.44 1.46
C THR A 36 -4.92 -9.56 2.42
N VAL A 37 -3.62 -9.36 2.19
CA VAL A 37 -2.79 -8.47 3.03
C VAL A 37 -3.31 -7.04 3.01
N VAL A 38 -3.68 -6.51 1.84
CA VAL A 38 -4.26 -5.16 1.70
C VAL A 38 -5.57 -5.06 2.48
N VAL A 39 -6.50 -6.00 2.30
CA VAL A 39 -7.78 -6.01 3.03
C VAL A 39 -7.56 -6.03 4.54
N LEU A 40 -6.70 -6.93 5.03
CA LEU A 40 -6.42 -7.04 6.46
C LEU A 40 -5.74 -5.78 7.02
N SER A 41 -4.81 -5.18 6.27
CA SER A 41 -4.14 -3.93 6.66
C SER A 41 -5.09 -2.74 6.69
N SER A 42 -6.03 -2.67 5.74
CA SER A 42 -7.10 -1.67 5.70
C SER A 42 -8.07 -1.81 6.87
N ILE A 43 -8.50 -3.04 7.18
CA ILE A 43 -9.34 -3.31 8.35
C ILE A 43 -8.59 -2.93 9.63
N ALA A 44 -7.32 -3.31 9.76
CA ALA A 44 -6.48 -2.95 10.92
C ALA A 44 -6.37 -1.43 11.12
N ALA A 45 -6.24 -0.66 10.04
CA ALA A 45 -6.28 0.81 10.10
C ALA A 45 -7.67 1.35 10.46
N GLY A 46 -8.74 0.71 9.99
CA GLY A 46 -10.13 1.11 10.21
C GLY A 46 -10.71 0.75 11.59
N ILE A 47 -10.13 -0.21 12.32
CA ILE A 47 -10.62 -0.63 13.65
C ILE A 47 -10.62 0.54 14.65
N GLY A 48 -9.68 1.49 14.54
CA GLY A 48 -9.69 2.73 15.34
C GLY A 48 -10.86 3.66 15.03
N LEU A 49 -11.45 3.55 13.84
CA LEU A 49 -12.56 4.36 13.30
C LEU A 49 -13.91 3.64 13.36
N TYR A 50 -13.98 2.44 13.95
CA TYR A 50 -15.20 1.61 14.02
C TYR A 50 -16.40 2.33 14.64
N LYS A 51 -16.15 3.37 15.46
CA LYS A 51 -17.18 4.20 16.10
C LYS A 51 -18.04 5.01 15.11
N THR A 52 -17.64 5.16 13.85
CA THR A 52 -18.27 6.13 12.92
C THR A 52 -19.13 5.54 11.80
N GLY A 53 -19.08 4.24 11.49
CA GLY A 53 -19.72 3.72 10.25
C GLY A 53 -20.30 2.31 10.25
N GLY A 54 -20.15 1.52 11.33
CA GLY A 54 -20.70 0.15 11.40
C GLY A 54 -20.21 -0.80 10.29
N PHE A 55 -20.98 -1.86 10.02
CA PHE A 55 -20.62 -2.91 9.04
C PHE A 55 -20.57 -2.40 7.59
N SER A 56 -21.47 -1.50 7.21
CA SER A 56 -21.47 -0.88 5.88
C SER A 56 -20.20 -0.06 5.63
N GLY A 57 -19.70 0.65 6.64
CA GLY A 57 -18.43 1.37 6.57
C GLY A 57 -17.21 0.47 6.34
N ILE A 58 -17.21 -0.76 6.88
CA ILE A 58 -16.13 -1.73 6.65
C ILE A 58 -16.12 -2.18 5.18
N ILE A 59 -17.29 -2.48 4.61
CA ILE A 59 -17.40 -2.92 3.21
C ILE A 59 -16.96 -1.80 2.27
N THR A 60 -17.53 -0.60 2.43
CA THR A 60 -17.20 0.55 1.56
C THR A 60 -15.74 0.95 1.70
N GLY A 61 -15.20 0.96 2.93
CA GLY A 61 -13.79 1.22 3.20
C GLY A 61 -12.86 0.18 2.59
N THR A 62 -13.21 -1.10 2.67
CA THR A 62 -12.44 -2.19 2.05
C THR A 62 -12.41 -2.05 0.54
N MET A 63 -13.56 -1.82 -0.09
CA MET A 63 -13.65 -1.59 -1.54
C MET A 63 -12.85 -0.37 -1.97
N ALA A 64 -12.99 0.75 -1.26
CA ALA A 64 -12.20 1.95 -1.52
C ALA A 64 -10.69 1.69 -1.39
N SER A 65 -10.28 0.88 -0.41
CA SER A 65 -8.87 0.52 -0.22
C SER A 65 -8.31 -0.35 -1.35
N LEU A 66 -9.08 -1.30 -1.85
CA LEU A 66 -8.69 -2.15 -2.98
C LEU A 66 -8.58 -1.36 -4.28
N ILE A 67 -9.54 -0.46 -4.53
CA ILE A 67 -9.49 0.45 -5.69
C ILE A 67 -8.27 1.37 -5.57
N SER A 68 -8.05 1.96 -4.38
CA SER A 68 -6.90 2.85 -4.14
C SER A 68 -5.57 2.13 -4.33
N TRP A 69 -5.45 0.90 -3.83
CA TRP A 69 -4.28 0.05 -4.04
C TRP A 69 -4.04 -0.26 -5.52
N TYR A 70 -5.10 -0.62 -6.27
CA TYR A 70 -4.99 -0.88 -7.70
C TYR A 70 -4.55 0.37 -8.47
N VAL A 71 -5.16 1.52 -8.20
CA VAL A 71 -4.79 2.81 -8.81
C VAL A 71 -3.35 3.16 -8.47
N TRP A 72 -2.92 2.94 -7.22
CA TRP A 72 -1.55 3.18 -6.79
C TRP A 72 -0.55 2.27 -7.50
N ALA A 73 -0.85 0.98 -7.65
CA ALA A 73 -0.01 0.04 -8.39
C ALA A 73 0.10 0.44 -9.87
N TYR A 74 -1.01 0.84 -10.50
CA TYR A 74 -1.01 1.33 -11.88
C TYR A 74 -0.17 2.60 -12.04
N LEU A 75 -0.33 3.56 -11.13
CA LEU A 75 0.42 4.81 -11.13
C LEU A 75 1.92 4.54 -10.95
N THR A 76 2.29 3.67 -10.01
CA THR A 76 3.68 3.27 -9.75
C THR A 76 4.28 2.58 -10.96
N TYR A 77 3.56 1.63 -11.57
CA TYR A 77 3.94 0.98 -12.82
C TYR A 77 4.20 2.00 -13.92
N PHE A 78 3.27 2.93 -14.13
CA PHE A 78 3.38 3.93 -15.19
C PHE A 78 4.55 4.89 -14.97
N ILE A 79 4.72 5.41 -13.75
CA ILE A 79 5.84 6.30 -13.40
C ILE A 79 7.16 5.54 -13.56
N GLY A 80 7.25 4.34 -13.00
CA GLY A 80 8.48 3.57 -12.95
C GLY A 80 8.97 3.08 -14.32
N THR A 81 8.05 2.66 -15.18
CA THR A 81 8.39 2.12 -16.50
C THR A 81 8.50 3.18 -17.59
N LYS A 82 7.87 4.36 -17.42
CA LYS A 82 7.85 5.41 -18.46
C LYS A 82 8.64 6.66 -18.10
N PHE A 83 8.59 7.13 -16.86
CA PHE A 83 9.25 8.38 -16.46
C PHE A 83 10.63 8.16 -15.85
N LEU A 84 10.82 7.07 -15.10
CA LEU A 84 12.08 6.76 -14.41
C LEU A 84 12.72 5.40 -14.80
N PRO A 85 12.60 4.89 -16.05
CA PRO A 85 13.08 3.55 -16.37
C PRO A 85 14.60 3.41 -16.26
N GLU A 86 15.06 2.26 -15.78
CA GLU A 86 16.43 1.77 -15.99
C GLU A 86 16.49 0.92 -17.27
N PRO A 87 17.66 0.73 -17.90
CA PRO A 87 17.76 -0.07 -19.13
C PRO A 87 17.21 -1.51 -19.00
N GLN A 88 17.28 -2.07 -17.80
CA GLN A 88 16.79 -3.40 -17.48
C GLN A 88 15.37 -3.43 -16.90
N THR A 89 14.71 -2.28 -16.73
CA THR A 89 13.36 -2.22 -16.14
C THR A 89 12.38 -3.00 -17.01
N GLN A 90 11.95 -4.15 -16.49
CA GLN A 90 10.97 -5.05 -17.07
C GLN A 90 9.95 -5.31 -15.97
N ALA A 91 8.76 -4.74 -16.09
CA ALA A 91 7.73 -4.91 -15.08
C ALA A 91 6.37 -4.95 -15.74
N ASP A 92 5.44 -5.69 -15.16
CA ASP A 92 4.02 -5.65 -15.47
C ASP A 92 3.19 -5.17 -14.27
N LEU A 93 1.94 -4.79 -14.54
CA LEU A 93 1.05 -4.29 -13.50
C LEU A 93 0.79 -5.35 -12.40
N GLY A 94 0.76 -6.63 -12.77
CA GLY A 94 0.52 -7.73 -11.84
C GLY A 94 1.68 -7.94 -10.87
N GLU A 95 2.92 -7.77 -11.32
CA GLU A 95 4.14 -7.73 -10.50
C GLU A 95 4.07 -6.62 -9.45
N LEU A 96 3.73 -5.41 -9.88
CA LEU A 96 3.54 -4.26 -8.98
C LEU A 96 2.40 -4.50 -7.99
N LEU A 97 1.25 -5.01 -8.44
CA LEU A 97 0.14 -5.34 -7.53
C LEU A 97 0.61 -6.29 -6.42
N ARG A 98 1.25 -7.40 -6.78
CA ARG A 98 1.69 -8.42 -5.82
C ARG A 98 2.67 -7.86 -4.79
N THR A 99 3.73 -7.20 -5.24
CA THR A 99 4.77 -6.66 -4.35
C THR A 99 4.24 -5.54 -3.45
N ILE A 100 3.45 -4.61 -4.00
CA ILE A 100 2.82 -3.50 -3.27
C ILE A 100 1.81 -4.03 -2.26
N GLY A 101 1.04 -5.07 -2.59
CA GLY A 101 0.11 -5.64 -1.63
C GLY A 101 0.84 -6.23 -0.42
N PHE A 102 1.96 -6.93 -0.63
CA PHE A 102 2.80 -7.42 0.47
C PHE A 102 3.50 -6.31 1.25
N SER A 103 3.83 -5.16 0.62
CA SER A 103 4.39 -4.00 1.34
C SER A 103 3.45 -3.43 2.40
N SER A 104 2.16 -3.77 2.34
CA SER A 104 1.15 -3.40 3.34
C SER A 104 1.18 -4.26 4.62
N SER A 105 2.00 -5.30 4.68
CA SER A 105 2.10 -6.23 5.82
C SER A 105 2.42 -5.57 7.17
N PRO A 106 3.36 -4.59 7.28
CA PRO A 106 3.58 -3.88 8.54
C PRO A 106 2.32 -3.19 9.06
N GLY A 107 1.40 -2.80 8.18
CA GLY A 107 0.14 -2.15 8.54
C GLY A 107 -0.81 -3.04 9.34
N LEU A 108 -0.63 -4.36 9.33
CA LEU A 108 -1.40 -5.28 10.20
C LEU A 108 -1.24 -4.95 11.68
N LEU A 109 -0.08 -4.41 12.08
CA LEU A 109 0.19 -3.99 13.46
C LEU A 109 -0.71 -2.84 13.94
N ARG A 110 -1.34 -2.09 13.01
CA ARG A 110 -2.29 -1.03 13.37
C ARG A 110 -3.51 -1.54 14.12
N VAL A 111 -3.79 -2.85 14.08
CA VAL A 111 -4.84 -3.47 14.89
C VAL A 111 -4.67 -3.16 16.38
N PHE A 112 -3.43 -2.97 16.86
CA PHE A 112 -3.13 -2.65 18.26
C PHE A 112 -3.37 -1.17 18.63
N TYR A 113 -3.96 -0.37 17.74
CA TYR A 113 -4.29 1.04 18.01
C TYR A 113 -5.21 1.22 19.24
N PHE A 114 -6.01 0.23 19.60
CA PHE A 114 -6.90 0.29 20.77
C PHE A 114 -6.16 0.40 22.12
N ILE A 115 -4.86 0.11 22.18
CA ILE A 115 -4.08 0.15 23.42
C ILE A 115 -3.83 1.61 23.84
N PRO A 116 -4.36 2.08 24.98
CA PRO A 116 -4.15 3.45 25.44
C PRO A 116 -2.66 3.76 25.66
N GLY A 117 -2.23 4.97 25.29
CA GLY A 117 -0.84 5.45 25.46
C GLY A 117 0.17 4.92 24.43
N VAL A 118 -0.03 3.71 23.88
CA VAL A 118 0.91 3.06 22.94
C VAL A 118 0.35 2.95 21.52
N GLY A 119 -0.97 2.88 21.36
CA GLY A 119 -1.62 2.63 20.06
C GLY A 119 -1.30 3.67 18.98
N VAL A 120 -1.23 4.96 19.34
CA VAL A 120 -0.84 6.04 18.41
C VAL A 120 0.60 5.83 17.92
N LEU A 121 1.52 5.50 18.82
CA LEU A 121 2.92 5.24 18.46
C LEU A 121 3.03 4.02 17.54
N VAL A 122 2.31 2.93 17.84
CA VAL A 122 2.28 1.74 16.98
C VAL A 122 1.74 2.08 15.59
N TYR A 123 0.68 2.89 15.51
CA TYR A 123 0.10 3.30 14.24
C TYR A 123 1.09 4.13 13.41
N LEU A 124 1.78 5.09 14.02
CA LEU A 124 2.78 5.93 13.36
C LEU A 124 3.98 5.10 12.89
N ILE A 125 4.53 4.25 13.77
CA ILE A 125 5.64 3.35 13.43
C ILE A 125 5.26 2.45 12.26
N SER A 126 4.09 1.80 12.32
CA SER A 126 3.60 0.93 11.24
C SER A 126 3.46 1.68 9.92
N SER A 127 3.07 2.95 9.97
CA SER A 127 2.90 3.78 8.77
C SER A 127 4.23 4.15 8.13
N LEU A 128 5.22 4.55 8.93
CA LEU A 128 6.58 4.79 8.43
C LEU A 128 7.22 3.49 7.92
N TRP A 129 6.99 2.38 8.61
CA TRP A 129 7.47 1.06 8.21
C TRP A 129 6.90 0.65 6.85
N MET A 130 5.61 0.89 6.62
CA MET A 130 4.98 0.65 5.32
C MET A 130 5.60 1.49 4.20
N LEU A 131 6.02 2.73 4.46
CA LEU A 131 6.71 3.54 3.45
C LEU A 131 8.03 2.91 3.03
N VAL A 132 8.81 2.41 4.00
CA VAL A 132 10.07 1.72 3.72
C VAL A 132 9.82 0.42 2.95
N ALA A 133 8.85 -0.39 3.39
CA ALA A 133 8.44 -1.62 2.70
C ALA A 133 7.99 -1.33 1.27
N MET A 134 7.26 -0.22 1.06
CA MET A 134 6.81 0.22 -0.26
C MET A 134 7.98 0.53 -1.17
N ILE A 135 8.96 1.32 -0.72
CA ILE A 135 10.14 1.66 -1.54
C ILE A 135 10.91 0.40 -1.95
N ILE A 136 11.07 -0.56 -1.03
CA ILE A 136 11.74 -1.84 -1.34
C ILE A 136 10.91 -2.64 -2.35
N ALA A 137 9.60 -2.76 -2.14
CA ALA A 137 8.71 -3.45 -3.07
C ALA A 137 8.76 -2.87 -4.49
N VAL A 138 8.72 -1.53 -4.62
CA VAL A 138 8.81 -0.84 -5.92
C VAL A 138 10.16 -1.06 -6.58
N ARG A 139 11.25 -0.99 -5.80
CA ARG A 139 12.60 -1.22 -6.33
C ARG A 139 12.71 -2.61 -6.96
N GLN A 140 12.21 -3.63 -6.26
CA GLN A 140 12.27 -5.01 -6.70
C GLN A 140 11.36 -5.23 -7.91
N ALA A 141 10.10 -4.81 -7.82
CA ALA A 141 9.11 -5.01 -8.88
C ALA A 141 9.37 -4.24 -10.19
N LEU A 142 10.29 -3.27 -10.19
CA LEU A 142 10.71 -2.51 -11.37
C LEU A 142 12.13 -2.88 -11.84
N ASP A 143 12.74 -3.89 -11.23
CA ASP A 143 14.13 -4.30 -11.48
C ASP A 143 15.14 -3.13 -11.39
N TYR A 144 14.94 -2.23 -10.43
CA TYR A 144 15.83 -1.08 -10.25
C TYR A 144 17.10 -1.45 -9.48
N ASN A 145 18.26 -1.09 -10.03
CA ASN A 145 19.50 -1.09 -9.25
C ASN A 145 19.47 0.04 -8.22
N SER A 146 18.93 1.22 -8.58
CA SER A 146 18.94 2.41 -7.75
C SER A 146 17.71 2.54 -6.84
N THR A 147 17.93 2.46 -5.52
CA THR A 147 16.88 2.77 -4.53
C THR A 147 16.39 4.22 -4.64
N LEU A 148 17.24 5.17 -5.07
CA LEU A 148 16.84 6.57 -5.24
C LEU A 148 15.78 6.74 -6.32
N ARG A 149 15.82 5.93 -7.40
CA ARG A 149 14.77 5.95 -8.42
C ARG A 149 13.45 5.42 -7.87
N ALA A 150 13.49 4.35 -7.07
CA ALA A 150 12.29 3.82 -6.41
C ALA A 150 11.68 4.84 -5.45
N VAL A 151 12.52 5.55 -4.68
CA VAL A 151 12.08 6.70 -3.87
C VAL A 151 11.45 7.78 -4.75
N GLY A 152 12.07 8.12 -5.88
CA GLY A 152 11.53 9.07 -6.85
C GLY A 152 10.15 8.67 -7.37
N VAL A 153 9.96 7.40 -7.73
CA VAL A 153 8.66 6.84 -8.15
C VAL A 153 7.61 7.02 -7.04
N CYS A 154 7.94 6.62 -5.80
CA CYS A 154 7.02 6.78 -4.66
C CYS A 154 6.67 8.24 -4.40
N VAL A 155 7.65 9.15 -4.43
CA VAL A 155 7.45 10.59 -4.21
C VAL A 155 6.54 11.19 -5.29
N ILE A 156 6.82 10.92 -6.57
CA ILE A 156 5.98 11.40 -7.68
C ILE A 156 4.56 10.83 -7.56
N GLY A 157 4.44 9.55 -7.23
CA GLY A 157 3.15 8.89 -6.98
C GLY A 157 2.35 9.60 -5.89
N TYR A 158 2.98 9.90 -4.75
CA TYR A 158 2.33 10.61 -3.65
C TYR A 158 1.92 12.04 -4.04
N VAL A 159 2.76 12.77 -4.78
CA VAL A 159 2.43 14.12 -5.26
C VAL A 159 1.19 14.08 -6.16
N ILE A 160 1.13 13.13 -7.11
CA ILE A 160 -0.04 12.96 -7.99
C ILE A 160 -1.27 12.59 -7.15
N GLN A 161 -1.13 11.69 -6.18
CA GLN A 161 -2.24 11.30 -5.32
C GLN A 161 -2.78 12.46 -4.48
N ILE A 162 -1.89 13.28 -3.89
CA ILE A 162 -2.28 14.49 -3.15
C ILE A 162 -3.00 15.48 -4.07
N PHE A 163 -2.47 15.69 -5.29
CA PHE A 163 -3.10 16.58 -6.27
C PHE A 163 -4.52 16.12 -6.64
N VAL A 164 -4.69 14.83 -6.95
CA VAL A 164 -6.00 14.23 -7.25
C VAL A 164 -6.96 14.37 -6.06
N LEU A 165 -6.47 14.12 -4.83
CA LEU A 165 -7.28 14.25 -3.62
C LEU A 165 -7.75 15.70 -3.42
N VAL A 166 -6.85 16.68 -3.55
CA VAL A 166 -7.18 18.11 -3.46
C VAL A 166 -8.18 18.53 -4.53
N LEU A 167 -8.04 18.03 -5.77
CA LEU A 167 -8.98 18.32 -6.85
C LEU A 167 -10.38 17.75 -6.55
N ILE A 168 -10.46 16.50 -6.08
CA ILE A 168 -11.72 15.87 -5.66
C ILE A 168 -12.37 16.69 -4.55
N PHE A 169 -11.63 17.06 -3.50
CA PHE A 169 -12.16 17.90 -2.43
C PHE A 169 -12.58 19.29 -2.90
N SER A 170 -11.90 19.87 -3.88
CA SER A 170 -12.28 21.19 -4.42
C SER A 170 -13.58 21.14 -5.22
N ILE A 171 -13.81 20.05 -5.97
CA ILE A 171 -15.00 19.86 -6.80
C ILE A 171 -16.20 19.41 -5.95
N PHE A 172 -15.99 18.48 -5.03
CA PHE A 172 -17.07 17.82 -4.27
C PHE A 172 -17.19 18.30 -2.82
N GLY A 173 -16.15 18.88 -2.25
CA GLY A 173 -16.13 19.40 -0.87
C GLY A 173 -16.74 20.79 -0.70
N GLY A 174 -16.97 21.53 -1.80
CA GLY A 174 -17.77 22.76 -1.81
C GLY A 174 -19.28 22.54 -1.69
N ALA A 175 -19.73 21.29 -1.59
CA ALA A 175 -21.15 20.91 -1.44
C ALA A 175 -21.51 20.53 0.01
N LEU A 176 -20.81 21.06 1.01
CA LEU A 176 -21.27 20.99 2.39
C LEU A 176 -22.31 22.11 2.59
N PRO A 177 -23.55 21.78 3.02
CA PRO A 177 -24.49 22.83 3.42
C PRO A 177 -23.86 23.62 4.56
N ASP A 178 -23.89 24.94 4.42
CA ASP A 178 -23.39 25.88 5.42
C ASP A 178 -23.82 25.41 6.82
N ALA A 179 -22.85 25.13 7.69
CA ALA A 179 -23.14 24.80 9.07
C ALA A 179 -23.92 25.96 9.69
N PRO A 180 -25.06 25.73 10.37
CA PRO A 180 -25.81 26.80 11.00
C PRO A 180 -24.95 27.50 12.06
N ALA A 181 -24.95 28.83 11.99
CA ALA A 181 -24.23 29.76 12.85
C ALA A 181 -24.58 29.62 14.34
#